data_AF-A0A166DI33-F1
#
_entry.id   AF-A0A166DI33-F1
#
_cell.length_a   1.000
_cell.length_b   1.000
_cell.length_c   1.000
_cell.angle_alpha   90.00
_cell.angle_beta   90.00
_cell.angle_gamma   90.00
#
_symmetry.space_group_name_H-M   'P 1'
#
loop_
_entity.id
_entity.type
_entity.pdbx_description
1 polymer ?
#
loop_
_entity_poly.entity_id
_entity_poly.type
_entity_poly.pdbx_seq_one_letter_code
_entity_poly.pdbx_strand_id
1 'polypeptide(L)' 'SIQPRMEHMRVEVWEKILTLSCVDGGRTGCSLSLVSKAFHDASHRSRYHSV' A
#
# COMPACT_ATOMS: atom_id res chain seq x y z
N SER A 1 -4.76 -16.01 -15.66
CA SER A 1 -4.82 -15.29 -14.37
C SER A 1 -3.55 -14.46 -14.26
N ILE A 2 -3.65 -13.13 -14.39
CA ILE A 2 -2.50 -12.24 -14.19
C ILE A 2 -2.34 -12.09 -12.68
N GLN A 3 -1.35 -12.75 -12.07
CA GLN A 3 -1.05 -12.54 -10.66
C GLN A 3 -0.41 -11.15 -10.50
N PRO A 4 -0.85 -10.35 -9.51
CA PRO A 4 -0.26 -9.05 -9.28
C PRO A 4 1.20 -9.25 -8.85
N ARG A 5 2.09 -8.47 -9.47
CA ARG A 5 3.57 -8.47 -9.36
C ARG A 5 4.11 -8.12 -7.95
N MET A 6 3.30 -8.31 -6.92
CA MET A 6 3.61 -8.07 -5.51
C MET A 6 4.54 -9.14 -4.94
N GLU A 7 4.46 -10.39 -5.42
CA GLU A 7 5.26 -11.50 -4.88
C GLU A 7 6.75 -11.39 -5.21
N HIS A 8 7.12 -10.65 -6.26
CA HIS A 8 8.52 -10.50 -6.68
C HIS A 8 9.29 -9.41 -5.94
N MET A 9 8.61 -8.51 -5.23
CA MET A 9 9.24 -7.38 -4.56
C MET A 9 9.03 -7.48 -3.05
N ARG A 10 10.10 -7.34 -2.27
CA ARG A 10 10.05 -7.52 -0.80
C ARG A 10 9.02 -6.56 -0.18
N VAL A 11 8.27 -7.06 0.80
CA VAL A 11 7.24 -6.32 1.54
C VAL A 11 7.76 -4.98 2.07
N GLU A 12 9.01 -4.95 2.54
CA GLU A 12 9.69 -3.74 3.05
C GLU A 12 9.76 -2.59 2.02
N VAL A 13 9.91 -2.92 0.73
CA VAL A 13 9.97 -1.90 -0.34
C VAL A 13 8.58 -1.35 -0.59
N TRP A 14 7.56 -2.23 -0.60
CA TRP A 14 6.17 -1.80 -0.71
C TRP A 14 5.73 -0.94 0.46
N GLU A 15 6.11 -1.30 1.69
CA GLU A 15 5.84 -0.48 2.88
C GLU A 15 6.45 0.92 2.74
N LYS A 16 7.70 1.03 2.27
CA LYS A 16 8.34 2.34 2.01
C LYS A 16 7.61 3.15 0.94
N ILE A 17 7.26 2.53 -0.19
CA ILE A 17 6.50 3.21 -1.26
C ILE A 17 5.17 3.71 -0.71
N LEU A 18 4.45 2.87 0.03
CA LEU A 18 3.15 3.20 0.61
C LEU A 18 3.26 4.35 1.61
N THR A 19 4.18 4.28 2.55
CA THR A 19 4.42 5.36 3.52
C THR A 19 4.75 6.69 2.85
N LEU A 20 5.52 6.69 1.76
CA LEU A 20 5.84 7.91 1.02
C LEU A 20 4.69 8.42 0.15
N SER A 21 3.86 7.51 -0.37
CA SER A 21 2.73 7.85 -1.26
C SER A 21 1.48 8.30 -0.48
N CYS A 22 1.27 7.78 0.72
CA CYS A 22 0.10 8.01 1.58
C CYS A 22 0.19 9.32 2.40
N VAL A 23 0.79 10.38 1.84
CA VAL A 23 0.92 11.70 2.49
C VAL A 23 -0.25 12.64 2.18
N ASP A 24 -1.23 12.17 1.41
CA ASP A 24 -2.36 12.95 0.88
C ASP A 24 -3.64 12.84 1.72
N GLY A 25 -3.51 12.72 3.04
CA GLY A 25 -4.66 12.57 3.95
C GLY A 25 -5.32 11.19 3.85
N GLY A 26 -4.55 10.16 3.46
CA GLY A 26 -5.03 8.79 3.32
C GLY A 26 -5.80 8.48 2.04
N ARG A 27 -5.90 9.41 1.09
CA ARG A 27 -6.63 9.20 -0.18
C ARG A 27 -5.93 8.16 -1.05
N THR A 28 -4.60 8.25 -1.19
CA THR A 28 -3.79 7.27 -1.90
C THR A 28 -3.83 5.89 -1.22
N GLY A 29 -3.75 5.85 0.11
CA GLY A 29 -3.89 4.60 0.88
C GLY A 29 -5.25 3.93 0.69
N CYS A 30 -6.34 4.70 0.68
CA CYS A 30 -7.67 4.18 0.38
C CYS A 30 -7.76 3.61 -1.04
N SER A 31 -7.23 4.31 -2.05
CA SER A 31 -7.22 3.82 -3.44
C SER A 31 -6.44 2.51 -3.58
N LEU A 32 -5.27 2.42 -2.94
CA LEU A 32 -4.42 1.21 -3.00
C LEU A 32 -5.07 0.03 -2.27
N SER A 33 -5.79 0.28 -1.17
CA SER A 33 -6.49 -0.76 -0.41
C SER A 33 -7.55 -1.53 -1.21
N LEU A 34 -8.03 -0.97 -2.33
CA LEU A 34 -9.04 -1.58 -3.19
C LEU A 34 -8.44 -2.45 -4.31
N VAL A 35 -7.12 -2.40 -4.52
CA VAL A 35 -6.45 -3.09 -5.65
C VAL A 35 -6.22 -4.57 -5.36
N SER A 36 -5.86 -4.94 -4.13
CA SER A 36 -5.64 -6.35 -3.74
C SER A 36 -5.57 -6.51 -2.22
N LYS A 37 -5.66 -7.75 -1.71
CA LYS A 37 -5.46 -8.05 -0.28
C LYS A 37 -4.08 -7.63 0.23
N ALA A 38 -3.02 -7.83 -0.57
CA ALA A 38 -1.66 -7.43 -0.18
C ALA A 38 -1.55 -5.90 -0.01
N PHE A 39 -2.11 -5.14 -0.95
CA PHE A 39 -2.17 -3.68 -0.84
C PHE A 39 -3.13 -3.21 0.24
N HIS A 40 -4.22 -3.94 0.51
CA HIS A 40 -5.11 -3.66 1.62
C HIS A 40 -4.34 -3.68 2.94
N ASP A 41 -3.64 -4.77 3.24
CA ASP A 41 -2.90 -4.93 4.50
C ASP A 41 -1.79 -3.89 4.63
N ALA A 42 -1.04 -3.64 3.56
CA ALA A 42 0.06 -2.69 3.57
C ALA A 42 -0.41 -1.22 3.61
N SER A 43 -1.51 -0.88 2.94
CA SER A 43 -2.11 0.46 3.00
C SER A 43 -2.74 0.74 4.38
N HIS A 44 -3.28 -0.30 5.02
CA HIS A 44 -3.85 -0.19 6.36
C HIS A 44 -2.77 0.11 7.42
N ARG A 45 -1.54 -0.41 7.23
CA ARG A 45 -0.39 -0.07 8.08
C ARG A 45 0.06 1.38 7.91
N SER A 46 0.04 1.88 6.67
CA SER A 46 0.45 3.26 6.35
C SER A 46 -0.61 4.31 6.68
N ARG A 47 -1.87 3.92 6.92
CA ARG A 47 -2.96 4.83 7.33
C ARG A 47 -2.66 5.61 8.62
N TYR A 48 -1.88 5.05 9.54
CA TYR A 48 -1.49 5.74 10.78
C TYR A 48 -0.32 6.72 10.60
N HIS A 49 0.30 6.76 9.42
CA HIS A 49 1.38 7.70 9.10
C HIS A 49 0.88 8.98 8.42
N SER A 50 -0.39 9.02 8.03
CA SER A 50 -1.09 10.25 7.61
C SER A 50 -1.75 10.85 8.85
N VAL A 51 -1.28 12.04 9.25
CA VAL A 51 -1.96 12.88 10.25
C VAL A 51 -3.30 13.40 9.74
#